data_AF-G3B8N2-F1
#
_entry.id   AF-G3B8N2-F1
#
_cell.length_a   1.000
_cell.length_b   1.000
_cell.length_c   1.000
_cell.angle_alpha   90.00
_cell.angle_beta   90.00
_cell.angle_gamma   90.00
#
_symmetry.space_group_name_H-M   'P 1'
#
loop_
_entity.id
_entity.type
_entity.pdbx_description
1 polymer ?
#
loop_
_entity_poly.entity_id
_entity_poly.type
_entity_poly.pdbx_seq_one_letter_code
_entity_poly.pdbx_strand_id
1 'polypeptide(L)'
;MSQEINLPIPTYPPFTLRSSLIDKDPVIWVHLLEGYVKLFQFLADGNFQYLTIKSKQQLYQFLKSYLFETFDEENKIFSLGAINVDIQKNEAELKKMVFNAIRLYSLLKFNLIGESIWYFIGIYVNKNHTVVRGLVDGSFKSKLNDNKKSGNISSIGSVHSHLEKLILNGKFTEKDLTTLSVLLGQSISTKTIVNLNSGKSDRVVNKKKSIEFAEKFVNSEWVDILEKAYANGRGLHAGVAKNAMIVSLISLPATQISKLVKSKDITKPSMMILSPLLCSIVISPEFGDLIVGTEEKLGFLIPDVLDMQPEDSFAGEEPFPEGLDNLISIFPDLTPDKAKAVLQQNENDVEHVINMLLENPGLIDDIKVSK
;
A
#
# COMPACT_ATOMS: atom_id res chain seq x y z
N MET A 1 33.25 16.23 30.08
CA MET A 1 32.56 17.35 29.39
C MET A 1 32.72 17.12 27.90
N SER A 2 31.67 16.73 27.20
CA SER A 2 31.73 16.53 25.74
C SER A 2 31.84 17.92 25.08
N GLN A 3 32.99 18.26 24.51
CA GLN A 3 33.14 19.53 23.79
C GLN A 3 32.22 19.52 22.57
N GLU A 4 31.27 20.46 22.54
CA GLU A 4 30.43 20.70 21.37
C GLU A 4 31.25 21.42 20.29
N ILE A 5 31.13 20.95 19.05
CA ILE A 5 31.80 21.45 17.85
C ILE A 5 30.81 22.33 17.09
N ASN A 6 31.16 23.62 16.96
CA ASN A 6 30.44 24.54 16.11
C ASN A 6 31.01 24.47 14.68
N LEU A 7 30.32 23.74 13.81
CA LEU A 7 30.66 23.59 12.40
C LEU A 7 29.60 24.30 11.54
N PRO A 8 29.94 25.39 10.83
CA PRO A 8 29.03 26.01 9.88
C PRO A 8 28.78 25.07 8.69
N ILE A 9 27.51 24.77 8.42
CA ILE A 9 27.11 23.90 7.31
C ILE A 9 26.29 24.74 6.32
N PRO A 10 26.86 25.15 5.16
CA PRO A 10 26.12 25.89 4.16
C PRO A 10 25.08 25.00 3.50
N THR A 11 23.89 25.54 3.23
CA THR A 11 22.81 24.86 2.52
C THR A 11 23.30 24.37 1.15
N TYR A 12 22.81 23.21 0.71
CA TYR A 12 23.12 22.72 -0.64
C TYR A 12 22.58 23.71 -1.70
N PRO A 13 23.41 24.23 -2.62
CA PRO A 13 22.98 25.29 -3.50
C PRO A 13 21.94 24.84 -4.55
N PRO A 14 21.01 25.72 -4.97
CA PRO A 14 20.04 25.38 -6.00
C PRO A 14 20.71 25.15 -7.35
N PHE A 15 20.07 24.36 -8.23
CA PHE A 15 20.58 24.01 -9.55
C PHE A 15 21.08 25.22 -10.35
N THR A 16 20.35 26.34 -10.35
CA THR A 16 20.73 27.56 -11.09
C THR A 16 22.06 28.13 -10.62
N LEU A 17 22.31 28.14 -9.30
CA LEU A 17 23.57 28.59 -8.73
C LEU A 17 24.69 27.58 -9.01
N ARG A 18 24.41 26.28 -8.92
CA ARG A 18 25.40 25.24 -9.22
C ARG A 18 25.82 25.26 -10.68
N SER A 19 24.86 25.37 -11.60
CA SER A 19 25.15 25.55 -13.04
C SER A 19 26.03 26.78 -13.27
N SER A 20 25.72 27.92 -12.64
CA SER A 20 26.57 29.11 -12.77
C SER A 20 27.95 28.94 -12.15
N LEU A 21 28.09 28.20 -11.04
CA LEU A 21 29.39 27.93 -10.40
C LEU A 21 30.22 26.99 -11.27
N ILE A 22 29.61 25.93 -11.80
CA ILE A 22 30.23 24.97 -12.71
C ILE A 22 30.75 25.68 -13.97
N ASP A 23 29.98 26.61 -14.53
CA ASP A 23 30.36 27.33 -15.75
C ASP A 23 31.40 28.42 -15.51
N LYS A 24 31.32 29.16 -14.38
CA LYS A 24 32.18 30.34 -14.11
C LYS A 24 33.42 30.04 -13.27
N ASP A 25 33.31 29.13 -12.31
CA ASP A 25 34.40 28.76 -11.40
C ASP A 25 34.22 27.30 -10.90
N PRO A 26 34.51 26.31 -11.76
CA PRO A 26 34.32 24.90 -11.43
C PRO A 26 35.21 24.45 -10.27
N VAL A 27 36.34 25.10 -10.02
CA VAL A 27 37.27 24.74 -8.94
C VAL A 27 36.66 25.01 -7.58
N ILE A 28 35.98 26.17 -7.41
CA ILE A 28 35.23 26.46 -6.19
C ILE A 28 34.15 25.40 -5.95
N TRP A 29 33.42 24.99 -6.99
CA TRP A 29 32.39 23.97 -6.86
C TRP A 29 32.98 22.61 -6.44
N VAL A 30 34.11 22.20 -7.03
CA VAL A 30 34.83 20.98 -6.64
C VAL A 30 35.18 21.01 -5.14
N HIS A 31 35.80 22.09 -4.65
CA HIS A 31 36.17 22.19 -3.23
C HIS A 31 34.96 22.24 -2.30
N LEU A 32 33.85 22.83 -2.72
CA LEU A 32 32.62 22.82 -1.94
C LEU A 32 32.05 21.40 -1.82
N LEU A 33 32.05 20.63 -2.91
CA LEU A 33 31.69 19.21 -2.89
C LEU A 33 32.61 18.39 -1.98
N GLU A 34 33.93 18.60 -2.05
CA GLU A 34 34.90 17.95 -1.15
C GLU A 34 34.61 18.26 0.33
N GLY A 35 34.25 19.52 0.62
CA GLY A 35 33.83 19.95 1.96
C GLY A 35 32.61 19.19 2.45
N TYR A 36 31.59 19.03 1.60
CA TYR A 36 30.40 18.22 1.93
C TYR A 36 30.75 16.74 2.11
N VAL A 37 31.59 16.15 1.26
CA VAL A 37 32.05 14.77 1.41
C VAL A 37 32.73 14.57 2.77
N LYS A 38 33.65 15.46 3.15
CA LYS A 38 34.34 15.42 4.46
C LYS A 38 33.37 15.58 5.63
N LEU A 39 32.36 16.44 5.50
CA LEU A 39 31.30 16.58 6.51
C LEU A 39 30.57 15.25 6.73
N PHE A 40 30.17 14.54 5.66
CA PHE A 40 29.47 13.27 5.81
C PHE A 40 30.37 12.11 6.25
N GLN A 41 31.67 12.15 5.93
CA GLN A 41 32.66 11.24 6.52
C GLN A 41 32.75 11.46 8.04
N PHE A 42 32.90 12.70 8.47
CA PHE A 42 32.89 13.07 9.89
C PHE A 42 31.63 12.60 10.61
N LEU A 43 30.45 12.73 9.98
CA LEU A 43 29.21 12.19 10.51
C LEU A 43 29.22 10.67 10.58
N ALA A 44 29.71 9.97 9.55
CA ALA A 44 29.78 8.51 9.53
C ALA A 44 30.64 7.93 10.67
N ASP A 45 31.62 8.69 11.16
CA ASP A 45 32.48 8.33 12.29
C ASP A 45 31.80 8.45 13.67
N GLY A 46 30.50 8.78 13.73
CA GLY A 46 29.77 8.88 15.00
C GLY A 46 29.74 10.27 15.62
N ASN A 47 30.26 11.28 14.92
CA ASN A 47 30.45 12.60 15.50
C ASN A 47 29.21 13.51 15.51
N PHE A 48 28.04 13.01 15.08
CA PHE A 48 26.80 13.79 15.07
C PHE A 48 26.45 14.37 16.45
N GLN A 49 26.73 13.63 17.52
CA GLN A 49 26.41 14.05 18.89
C GLN A 49 27.18 15.30 19.32
N TYR A 50 28.40 15.49 18.79
CA TYR A 50 29.26 16.63 19.11
C TYR A 50 28.83 17.92 18.40
N LEU A 51 27.96 17.85 17.38
CA LEU A 51 27.50 19.07 16.71
C LEU A 51 26.62 19.93 17.63
N THR A 52 26.85 21.24 17.62
CA THR A 52 25.95 22.20 18.27
C THR A 52 24.54 22.13 17.69
N ILE A 53 23.54 22.64 18.42
CA ILE A 53 22.15 22.72 17.94
C ILE A 53 22.06 23.49 16.62
N LYS A 54 22.82 24.59 16.48
CA LYS A 54 22.87 25.39 15.25
C LYS A 54 23.41 24.58 14.07
N SER A 55 24.52 23.89 14.25
CA SER A 55 25.09 23.01 13.21
C SER A 55 24.13 21.88 12.83
N LYS A 56 23.41 21.29 13.79
CA LYS A 56 22.39 20.28 13.52
C LYS A 56 21.23 20.83 12.67
N GLN A 57 20.73 22.03 12.99
CA GLN A 57 19.68 22.69 12.20
C GLN A 57 20.15 22.98 10.76
N GLN A 58 21.38 23.47 10.61
CA GLN A 58 21.98 23.71 9.30
C GLN A 58 22.15 22.40 8.50
N LEU A 59 22.54 21.31 9.15
CA LEU A 59 22.63 19.99 8.52
C LEU A 59 21.26 19.48 8.06
N TYR A 60 20.20 19.67 8.85
CA TYR A 60 18.85 19.31 8.44
C TYR A 60 18.41 20.12 7.21
N GLN A 61 18.69 21.43 7.20
CA GLN A 61 18.40 22.26 6.05
C GLN A 61 19.20 21.84 4.81
N PHE A 62 20.49 21.54 4.99
CA PHE A 62 21.32 20.99 3.93
C PHE A 62 20.70 19.72 3.34
N LEU A 63 20.31 18.74 4.18
CA LEU A 63 19.76 17.47 3.71
C LEU A 63 18.44 17.66 2.95
N LYS A 64 17.56 18.54 3.43
CA LYS A 64 16.30 18.85 2.74
C LYS A 64 16.56 19.44 1.35
N SER A 65 17.42 20.45 1.27
CA SER A 65 17.80 21.08 -0.01
C SER A 65 18.54 20.11 -0.93
N TYR A 66 19.47 19.32 -0.40
CA TYR A 66 20.21 18.30 -1.15
C TYR A 66 19.26 17.28 -1.78
N LEU A 67 18.37 16.68 -0.99
CA LEU A 67 17.43 15.67 -1.47
C LEU A 67 16.47 16.24 -2.52
N PHE A 68 15.94 17.44 -2.30
CA PHE A 68 15.09 18.11 -3.29
C PHE A 68 15.83 18.35 -4.61
N GLU A 69 16.97 19.03 -4.54
CA GLU A 69 17.74 19.43 -5.72
C GLU A 69 18.26 18.20 -6.49
N THR A 70 18.80 17.20 -5.79
CA THR A 70 19.28 15.95 -6.44
C THR A 70 18.14 15.14 -7.05
N PHE A 71 16.93 15.17 -6.47
CA PHE A 71 15.78 14.49 -7.06
C PHE A 71 15.26 15.21 -8.31
N ASP A 72 15.22 16.55 -8.30
CA ASP A 72 14.76 17.37 -9.42
C ASP A 72 15.78 17.40 -10.59
N GLU A 73 17.07 17.25 -10.28
CA GLU A 73 18.15 17.28 -11.26
C GLU A 73 18.20 16.14 -12.25
N GLU A 74 17.76 14.93 -11.90
CA GLU A 74 17.86 13.78 -12.80
C GLU A 74 17.09 13.99 -14.12
N ASN A 75 16.20 15.00 -14.20
CA ASN A 75 15.45 15.36 -15.39
C ASN A 75 15.99 16.62 -16.11
N LYS A 76 17.05 17.27 -15.60
CA LYS A 76 17.60 18.50 -16.17
C LYS A 76 18.83 18.21 -17.01
N ILE A 77 18.90 18.85 -18.17
CA ILE A 77 20.08 18.78 -19.04
C ILE A 77 21.18 19.65 -18.41
N PHE A 78 22.32 19.04 -18.10
CA PHE A 78 23.49 19.77 -17.61
C PHE A 78 24.14 20.57 -18.76
N SER A 79 24.64 21.78 -18.43
CA SER A 79 25.58 22.51 -19.30
C SER A 79 26.95 21.79 -19.35
N LEU A 80 27.81 22.20 -20.29
CA LEU A 80 29.10 21.56 -20.61
C LEU A 80 30.02 21.29 -19.40
N GLY A 81 29.89 21.95 -18.24
CA GLY A 81 30.75 21.69 -17.10
C GLY A 81 30.47 20.36 -16.36
N ALA A 82 29.41 19.62 -16.71
CA ALA A 82 29.27 18.20 -16.35
C ALA A 82 30.37 17.31 -16.97
N ILE A 83 31.25 17.83 -17.85
CA ILE A 83 32.39 17.11 -18.42
C ILE A 83 33.58 17.03 -17.43
N ASN A 84 33.58 17.81 -16.34
CA ASN A 84 34.66 17.71 -15.34
C ASN A 84 34.54 16.42 -14.51
N VAL A 85 35.55 15.55 -14.65
CA VAL A 85 35.62 14.23 -14.00
C VAL A 85 35.63 14.34 -12.48
N ASP A 86 36.26 15.37 -11.91
CA ASP A 86 36.34 15.56 -10.46
C ASP A 86 34.99 15.96 -9.86
N ILE A 87 34.22 16.81 -10.57
CA ILE A 87 32.85 17.17 -10.18
C ILE A 87 31.98 15.91 -10.16
N GLN A 88 31.97 15.14 -11.26
CA GLN A 88 31.19 13.90 -11.35
C GLN A 88 31.57 12.90 -10.23
N LYS A 89 32.87 12.73 -9.99
CA LYS A 89 33.37 11.82 -8.95
C LYS A 89 32.93 12.27 -7.56
N ASN A 90 33.06 13.56 -7.24
CA ASN A 90 32.71 14.10 -5.94
C ASN A 90 31.19 14.13 -5.72
N GLU A 91 30.38 14.38 -6.76
CA GLU A 91 28.92 14.27 -6.68
C GLU A 91 28.47 12.83 -6.44
N ALA A 92 29.05 11.86 -7.16
CA ALA A 92 28.78 10.46 -6.94
C ALA A 92 29.19 10.00 -5.53
N GLU A 93 30.32 10.50 -5.03
CA GLU A 93 30.78 10.20 -3.67
C GLU A 93 29.89 10.86 -2.60
N LEU A 94 29.49 12.11 -2.79
CA LEU A 94 28.55 12.80 -1.91
C LEU A 94 27.21 12.05 -1.84
N LYS A 95 26.68 11.59 -2.98
CA LYS A 95 25.44 10.78 -3.06
C LYS A 95 25.56 9.49 -2.23
N LYS A 96 26.70 8.81 -2.28
CA LYS A 96 26.95 7.62 -1.43
C LYS A 96 27.06 7.99 0.04
N MET A 97 27.77 9.07 0.37
CA MET A 97 28.02 9.50 1.74
C MET A 97 26.75 9.99 2.44
N VAL A 98 25.90 10.74 1.75
CA VAL A 98 24.57 11.15 2.25
C VAL A 98 23.71 9.92 2.54
N PHE A 99 23.63 8.97 1.59
CA PHE A 99 22.92 7.71 1.82
C PHE A 99 23.46 6.95 3.03
N ASN A 100 24.78 6.82 3.14
CA ASN A 100 25.42 6.12 4.25
C ASN A 100 25.12 6.79 5.59
N ALA A 101 25.16 8.12 5.66
CA ALA A 101 24.81 8.85 6.88
C ALA A 101 23.36 8.62 7.27
N ILE A 102 22.40 8.77 6.35
CA ILE A 102 20.98 8.48 6.60
C ILE A 102 20.79 7.04 7.07
N ARG A 103 21.47 6.08 6.45
CA ARG A 103 21.46 4.68 6.87
C ARG A 103 21.98 4.50 8.31
N LEU A 104 23.07 5.17 8.67
CA LEU A 104 23.69 5.05 9.98
C LEU A 104 22.86 5.69 11.10
N TYR A 105 22.15 6.79 10.84
CA TYR A 105 21.43 7.56 11.86
C TYR A 105 19.90 7.44 11.82
N SER A 106 19.31 7.01 10.71
CA SER A 106 17.87 7.00 10.36
C SER A 106 17.31 8.31 9.79
N LEU A 107 16.16 8.21 9.10
CA LEU A 107 15.43 9.34 8.52
C LEU A 107 15.00 10.36 9.60
N LEU A 108 14.53 9.84 10.73
CA LEU A 108 13.94 10.64 11.81
C LEU A 108 15.01 11.42 12.59
N LYS A 109 16.22 10.85 12.74
CA LYS A 109 17.34 11.55 13.37
C LYS A 109 17.74 12.81 12.59
N PHE A 110 17.55 12.80 11.27
CA PHE A 110 17.79 13.95 10.40
C PHE A 110 16.58 14.86 10.20
N ASN A 111 15.49 14.64 10.95
CA ASN A 111 14.27 15.44 10.84
C ASN A 111 13.72 15.52 9.40
N LEU A 112 13.84 14.40 8.67
CA LEU A 112 13.25 14.24 7.35
C LEU A 112 11.76 13.93 7.50
N ILE A 113 10.94 14.61 6.71
CA ILE A 113 9.47 14.49 6.71
C ILE A 113 8.99 14.09 5.31
N GLY A 114 7.73 13.70 5.18
CA GLY A 114 7.11 13.08 3.99
C GLY A 114 7.70 13.47 2.63
N GLU A 115 7.79 14.77 2.33
CA GLU A 115 8.41 15.28 1.10
C GLU A 115 9.90 14.90 0.95
N SER A 116 10.73 15.23 1.93
CA SER A 116 12.15 14.89 1.90
C SER A 116 12.39 13.38 1.91
N ILE A 117 11.51 12.62 2.56
CA ILE A 117 11.54 11.15 2.54
C ILE A 117 11.21 10.63 1.14
N TRP A 118 10.24 11.23 0.44
CA TRP A 118 9.91 10.87 -0.93
C TRP A 118 11.07 11.12 -1.89
N TYR A 119 11.73 12.28 -1.78
CA TYR A 119 12.93 12.56 -2.56
C TYR A 119 14.07 11.57 -2.26
N PHE A 120 14.28 11.24 -0.98
CA PHE A 120 15.22 10.18 -0.58
C PHE A 120 14.87 8.84 -1.23
N ILE A 121 13.59 8.43 -1.22
CA ILE A 121 13.14 7.21 -1.89
C ILE A 121 13.49 7.28 -3.38
N GLY A 122 13.08 8.33 -4.08
CA GLY A 122 13.33 8.52 -5.51
C GLY A 122 14.79 8.44 -5.91
N ILE A 123 15.68 9.02 -5.11
CA ILE A 123 17.12 9.05 -5.38
C ILE A 123 17.78 7.67 -5.18
N TYR A 124 17.37 6.91 -4.15
CA TYR A 124 18.14 5.76 -3.67
C TYR A 124 17.47 4.40 -3.85
N VAL A 125 16.16 4.33 -4.09
CA VAL A 125 15.42 3.06 -4.11
C VAL A 125 15.91 2.10 -5.20
N ASN A 126 16.29 2.61 -6.37
CA ASN A 126 16.73 1.80 -7.50
C ASN A 126 17.95 0.91 -7.21
N LYS A 127 18.89 1.41 -6.41
CA LYS A 127 20.14 0.67 -6.07
C LYS A 127 20.11 0.06 -4.67
N ASN A 128 19.22 0.54 -3.79
CA ASN A 128 19.23 0.20 -2.37
C ASN A 128 17.83 -0.16 -1.82
N HIS A 129 16.96 -0.76 -2.64
CA HIS A 129 15.54 -1.00 -2.33
C HIS A 129 15.30 -1.60 -0.96
N THR A 130 16.06 -2.63 -0.56
CA THR A 130 15.87 -3.31 0.74
C THR A 130 16.16 -2.40 1.93
N VAL A 131 17.21 -1.57 1.84
CA VAL A 131 17.58 -0.63 2.91
C VAL A 131 16.62 0.54 2.93
N VAL A 132 16.24 1.08 1.77
CA VAL A 132 15.27 2.18 1.66
C VAL A 132 13.92 1.76 2.24
N ARG A 133 13.38 0.60 1.84
CA ARG A 133 12.14 0.04 2.41
C ARG A 133 12.24 -0.11 3.92
N GLY A 134 13.34 -0.67 4.41
CA GLY A 134 13.56 -0.88 5.84
C GLY A 134 13.67 0.42 6.64
N LEU A 135 14.26 1.47 6.05
CA LEU A 135 14.32 2.80 6.68
C LEU A 135 12.95 3.47 6.72
N VAL A 136 12.13 3.28 5.68
CA VAL A 136 10.79 3.88 5.57
C VAL A 136 9.77 3.18 6.45
N ASP A 137 9.76 1.85 6.53
CA ASP A 137 8.83 1.10 7.39
C ASP A 137 9.30 0.97 8.85
N GLY A 138 10.52 1.43 9.16
CA GLY A 138 11.11 1.36 10.49
C GLY A 138 11.68 -0.03 10.87
N SER A 139 11.77 -0.98 9.95
CA SER A 139 12.37 -2.29 10.23
C SER A 139 13.90 -2.28 10.22
N PHE A 140 14.52 -1.26 9.61
CA PHE A 140 15.97 -1.13 9.54
C PHE A 140 16.57 -0.50 10.81
N LYS A 141 17.47 -1.25 11.45
CA LYS A 141 18.16 -0.80 12.66
C LYS A 141 19.43 -0.02 12.30
N SER A 142 19.33 1.30 12.35
CA SER A 142 20.46 2.23 12.18
C SER A 142 21.49 2.09 13.31
N LYS A 143 22.77 1.88 12.95
CA LYS A 143 23.87 1.57 13.88
C LYS A 143 24.17 2.69 14.88
N LEU A 144 24.10 3.94 14.44
CA LEU A 144 24.44 5.13 15.22
C LEU A 144 23.20 5.90 15.69
N ASN A 145 22.00 5.31 15.57
CA ASN A 145 20.81 5.90 16.15
C ASN A 145 20.77 5.62 17.66
N ASP A 146 20.94 6.67 18.44
CA ASP A 146 20.89 6.66 19.91
C ASP A 146 19.48 6.38 20.44
N ASN A 147 18.43 6.67 19.67
CA ASN A 147 17.05 6.45 20.05
C ASN A 147 16.47 5.19 19.36
N LYS A 148 16.55 4.05 20.06
CA LYS A 148 15.99 2.77 19.59
C LYS A 148 14.48 2.82 19.31
N LYS A 149 13.73 3.73 19.95
CA LYS A 149 12.29 3.88 19.70
C LYS A 149 12.04 4.65 18.41
N SER A 150 12.76 5.75 18.17
CA SER A 150 12.58 6.54 16.94
C SER A 150 13.00 5.77 15.70
N GLY A 151 14.03 4.93 15.76
CA GLY A 151 14.47 4.11 14.63
C GLY A 151 13.43 3.11 14.11
N ASN A 152 12.41 2.77 14.93
CA ASN A 152 11.36 1.81 14.59
C ASN A 152 10.04 2.48 14.16
N ILE A 153 9.98 3.82 14.13
CA ILE A 153 8.77 4.53 13.73
C ILE A 153 8.65 4.47 12.21
N SER A 154 7.51 3.94 11.75
CA SER A 154 7.18 3.92 10.33
C SER A 154 6.93 5.33 9.82
N SER A 155 7.57 5.66 8.70
CA SER A 155 7.38 6.90 7.96
C SER A 155 6.31 6.79 6.87
N ILE A 156 5.69 5.62 6.70
CA ILE A 156 4.70 5.33 5.64
C ILE A 156 3.57 6.35 5.62
N GLY A 157 2.93 6.64 6.77
CA GLY A 157 1.85 7.63 6.84
C GLY A 157 2.29 9.03 6.38
N SER A 158 3.51 9.44 6.74
CA SER A 158 4.05 10.74 6.28
C SER A 158 4.28 10.77 4.77
N VAL A 159 4.66 9.63 4.17
CA VAL A 159 4.80 9.47 2.72
C VAL A 159 3.42 9.49 2.06
N HIS A 160 2.43 8.78 2.60
CA HIS A 160 1.04 8.81 2.11
C HIS A 160 0.50 10.25 2.07
N SER A 161 0.64 11.01 3.15
CA SER A 161 0.17 12.40 3.20
C SER A 161 0.88 13.31 2.18
N HIS A 162 2.14 13.03 1.85
CA HIS A 162 2.85 13.77 0.81
C HIS A 162 2.38 13.37 -0.59
N LEU A 163 2.23 12.07 -0.86
CA LEU A 163 1.72 11.57 -2.13
C LEU A 163 0.28 12.03 -2.39
N GLU A 164 -0.58 12.05 -1.36
CA GLU A 164 -1.92 12.64 -1.44
C GLU A 164 -1.83 14.09 -1.96
N LYS A 165 -0.97 14.91 -1.34
CA LYS A 165 -0.76 16.30 -1.77
C LYS A 165 -0.23 16.40 -3.20
N LEU A 166 0.66 15.51 -3.64
CA LEU A 166 1.16 15.52 -5.03
C LEU A 166 0.04 15.19 -6.02
N ILE A 167 -0.79 14.18 -5.72
CA ILE A 167 -1.88 13.75 -6.59
C ILE A 167 -2.96 14.83 -6.65
N LEU A 168 -3.42 15.34 -5.50
CA LEU A 168 -4.49 16.34 -5.43
C LEU A 168 -4.11 17.69 -6.06
N ASN A 169 -2.83 18.06 -6.02
CA ASN A 169 -2.32 19.30 -6.63
C ASN A 169 -1.84 19.12 -8.08
N GLY A 170 -1.98 17.93 -8.67
CA GLY A 170 -1.56 17.67 -10.06
C GLY A 170 -0.05 17.73 -10.28
N LYS A 171 0.75 17.56 -9.21
CA LYS A 171 2.22 17.57 -9.26
C LYS A 171 2.84 16.18 -9.32
N PHE A 172 2.00 15.14 -9.24
CA PHE A 172 2.46 13.75 -9.34
C PHE A 172 2.83 13.42 -10.79
N THR A 173 4.08 13.03 -11.00
CA THR A 173 4.68 12.80 -12.32
C THR A 173 4.84 11.31 -12.63
N GLU A 174 5.22 10.98 -13.86
CA GLU A 174 5.60 9.61 -14.25
C GLU A 174 6.81 9.09 -13.44
N LYS A 175 7.75 9.99 -13.07
CA LYS A 175 8.87 9.66 -12.19
C LYS A 175 8.38 9.21 -10.82
N ASP A 176 7.35 9.85 -10.28
CA ASP A 176 6.75 9.47 -9.00
C ASP A 176 6.05 8.11 -9.10
N LEU A 177 5.34 7.85 -10.21
CA LEU A 177 4.72 6.55 -10.46
C LEU A 177 5.76 5.43 -10.55
N THR A 178 6.86 5.68 -11.28
CA THR A 178 7.98 4.74 -11.41
C THR A 178 8.65 4.50 -10.06
N THR A 179 8.88 5.57 -9.28
CA THR A 179 9.44 5.50 -7.93
C THR A 179 8.56 4.67 -7.00
N LEU A 180 7.24 4.87 -7.04
CA LEU A 180 6.27 4.09 -6.29
C LEU A 180 6.33 2.61 -6.69
N SER A 181 6.37 2.32 -7.99
CA SER A 181 6.43 0.94 -8.49
C SER A 181 7.70 0.22 -8.03
N VAL A 182 8.86 0.88 -8.10
CA VAL A 182 10.12 0.30 -7.62
C VAL A 182 10.11 0.15 -6.09
N LEU A 183 9.55 1.13 -5.37
CA LEU A 183 9.45 1.07 -3.91
C LEU A 183 8.60 -0.11 -3.45
N LEU A 184 7.41 -0.32 -4.00
CA LEU A 184 6.54 -1.42 -3.61
C LEU A 184 7.08 -2.77 -4.10
N GLY A 185 7.67 -2.79 -5.30
CA GLY A 185 8.08 -4.01 -5.98
C GLY A 185 6.89 -4.81 -6.48
N GLN A 186 7.01 -5.42 -7.65
CA GLN A 186 5.88 -6.09 -8.30
C GLN A 186 5.77 -7.56 -7.85
N SER A 187 4.55 -8.01 -7.53
CA SER A 187 4.24 -9.39 -7.15
C SER A 187 3.55 -10.17 -8.28
N ILE A 188 3.91 -9.88 -9.54
CA ILE A 188 3.31 -10.52 -10.71
C ILE A 188 3.66 -12.02 -10.75
N SER A 189 2.69 -12.85 -11.16
CA SER A 189 2.85 -14.30 -11.32
C SER A 189 3.95 -14.65 -12.32
N THR A 190 4.78 -15.65 -12.00
CA THR A 190 5.93 -16.08 -12.82
C THR A 190 5.57 -16.71 -14.16
N LYS A 191 4.28 -17.00 -14.43
CA LYS A 191 3.84 -17.50 -15.74
C LYS A 191 3.93 -16.45 -16.86
N THR A 192 4.00 -15.16 -16.50
CA THR A 192 4.05 -14.03 -17.45
C THR A 192 5.45 -13.41 -17.55
N ILE A 193 6.44 -13.93 -16.80
CA ILE A 193 7.82 -13.43 -16.80
C ILE A 193 8.65 -14.21 -17.82
N VAL A 194 8.30 -14.10 -19.09
CA VAL A 194 9.24 -14.32 -20.19
C VAL A 194 9.56 -12.93 -20.73
N ASN A 195 10.80 -12.49 -20.59
CA ASN A 195 11.36 -11.20 -21.05
C ASN A 195 11.17 -9.95 -20.19
N LEU A 196 11.70 -9.94 -18.95
CA LEU A 196 12.39 -8.73 -18.45
C LEU A 196 13.52 -9.12 -17.46
N ASN A 197 14.74 -9.03 -17.99
CA ASN A 197 16.04 -9.08 -17.34
C ASN A 197 16.50 -10.39 -16.68
N SER A 198 17.67 -10.82 -17.16
CA SER A 198 18.54 -11.89 -16.67
C SER A 198 19.30 -11.49 -15.40
N GLY A 199 19.30 -12.38 -14.40
CA GLY A 199 20.13 -12.24 -13.19
C GLY A 199 19.67 -13.22 -12.11
N LYS A 200 20.20 -14.44 -12.14
CA LYS A 200 19.88 -15.54 -11.21
C LYS A 200 20.73 -15.41 -9.93
N SER A 201 20.07 -15.27 -8.78
CA SER A 201 20.39 -15.88 -7.47
C SER A 201 19.90 -15.05 -6.25
N ASP A 202 19.76 -13.73 -6.37
CA ASP A 202 19.34 -12.85 -5.24
C ASP A 202 17.83 -12.53 -5.18
N ARG A 203 17.02 -13.10 -6.09
CA ARG A 203 15.63 -12.70 -6.29
C ARG A 203 14.66 -13.19 -5.21
N VAL A 204 14.91 -14.34 -4.59
CA VAL A 204 13.91 -14.98 -3.71
C VAL A 204 13.80 -14.28 -2.35
N VAL A 205 14.92 -13.91 -1.72
CA VAL A 205 14.93 -13.19 -0.43
C VAL A 205 14.45 -11.75 -0.59
N ASN A 206 14.79 -11.10 -1.72
CA ASN A 206 14.32 -9.75 -2.05
C ASN A 206 12.81 -9.69 -2.32
N LYS A 207 12.21 -10.75 -2.90
CA LYS A 207 10.76 -10.82 -3.13
C LYS A 207 9.95 -10.89 -1.83
N LYS A 208 10.45 -11.59 -0.81
CA LYS A 208 9.75 -11.67 0.49
C LYS A 208 9.72 -10.32 1.20
N LYS A 209 10.86 -9.62 1.26
CA LYS A 209 10.94 -8.28 1.88
C LYS A 209 10.19 -7.20 1.11
N SER A 210 10.10 -7.30 -0.22
CA SER A 210 9.26 -6.37 -1.00
C SER A 210 7.79 -6.57 -0.69
N ILE A 211 7.31 -7.83 -0.62
CA ILE A 211 5.93 -8.14 -0.27
C ILE A 211 5.61 -7.64 1.14
N GLU A 212 6.46 -7.95 2.14
CA GLU A 212 6.25 -7.49 3.53
C GLU A 212 6.15 -5.96 3.64
N PHE A 213 6.96 -5.23 2.86
CA PHE A 213 6.87 -3.77 2.81
C PHE A 213 5.59 -3.31 2.11
N ALA A 214 5.27 -3.87 0.94
CA ALA A 214 4.08 -3.53 0.17
C ALA A 214 2.80 -3.77 0.97
N GLU A 215 2.73 -4.86 1.74
CA GLU A 215 1.62 -5.18 2.65
C GLU A 215 1.41 -4.11 3.73
N LYS A 216 2.49 -3.50 4.25
CA LYS A 216 2.39 -2.42 5.24
C LYS A 216 2.04 -1.08 4.60
N PHE A 217 2.57 -0.83 3.40
CA PHE A 217 2.38 0.42 2.68
C PHE A 217 0.97 0.50 2.08
N VAL A 218 0.54 -0.52 1.34
CA VAL A 218 -0.76 -0.59 0.69
C VAL A 218 -1.81 -1.06 1.70
N ASN A 219 -2.12 -0.16 2.64
CA ASN A 219 -3.10 -0.37 3.70
C ASN A 219 -4.43 0.34 3.39
N SER A 220 -5.42 0.19 4.26
CA SER A 220 -6.75 0.76 4.06
C SER A 220 -6.72 2.30 3.94
N GLU A 221 -5.85 2.99 4.68
CA GLU A 221 -5.68 4.44 4.61
C GLU A 221 -5.18 4.89 3.23
N TRP A 222 -4.19 4.19 2.67
CA TRP A 222 -3.69 4.48 1.32
C TRP A 222 -4.78 4.30 0.25
N VAL A 223 -5.59 3.24 0.39
CA VAL A 223 -6.73 3.01 -0.50
C VAL A 223 -7.74 4.16 -0.40
N ASP A 224 -8.06 4.63 0.81
CA ASP A 224 -9.00 5.75 1.00
C ASP A 224 -8.49 7.04 0.35
N ILE A 225 -7.19 7.32 0.46
CA ILE A 225 -6.56 8.46 -0.18
C ILE A 225 -6.77 8.41 -1.70
N LEU A 226 -6.53 7.25 -2.31
CA LEU A 226 -6.66 7.06 -3.76
C LEU A 226 -8.11 7.07 -4.23
N GLU A 227 -9.04 6.45 -3.48
CA GLU A 227 -10.48 6.49 -3.76
C GLU A 227 -11.01 7.94 -3.72
N LYS A 228 -10.62 8.70 -2.70
CA LYS A 228 -10.97 10.12 -2.57
C LYS A 228 -10.43 10.95 -3.72
N ALA A 229 -9.19 10.71 -4.15
CA ALA A 229 -8.59 11.41 -5.30
C ALA A 229 -9.24 11.02 -6.63
N TYR A 230 -9.74 9.78 -6.75
CA TYR A 230 -10.45 9.30 -7.92
C TYR A 230 -11.86 9.90 -8.04
N ALA A 231 -12.57 10.05 -6.91
CA ALA A 231 -13.90 10.63 -6.83
C ALA A 231 -14.86 10.08 -7.89
N ASN A 232 -14.96 8.75 -7.98
CA ASN A 232 -15.79 8.03 -8.97
C ASN A 232 -15.47 8.40 -10.44
N GLY A 233 -14.19 8.65 -10.74
CA GLY A 233 -13.72 9.03 -12.07
C GLY A 233 -13.96 10.51 -12.41
N ARG A 234 -14.55 11.30 -11.50
CA ARG A 234 -14.80 12.74 -11.70
C ARG A 234 -13.69 13.62 -11.14
N GLY A 235 -12.72 13.05 -10.41
CA GLY A 235 -11.58 13.79 -9.90
C GLY A 235 -10.71 14.34 -11.03
N LEU A 236 -10.20 15.57 -10.86
CA LEU A 236 -9.32 16.22 -11.85
C LEU A 236 -8.10 15.37 -12.21
N HIS A 237 -7.61 14.58 -11.25
CA HIS A 237 -6.45 13.70 -11.39
C HIS A 237 -6.83 12.22 -11.23
N ALA A 238 -8.07 11.85 -11.56
CA ALA A 238 -8.57 10.48 -11.41
C ALA A 238 -7.71 9.43 -12.14
N GLY A 239 -7.16 9.76 -13.32
CA GLY A 239 -6.25 8.88 -14.05
C GLY A 239 -4.96 8.58 -13.28
N VAL A 240 -4.41 9.58 -12.57
CA VAL A 240 -3.21 9.40 -11.74
C VAL A 240 -3.53 8.52 -10.53
N ALA A 241 -4.64 8.79 -9.84
CA ALA A 241 -5.09 7.96 -8.72
C ALA A 241 -5.32 6.51 -9.13
N LYS A 242 -5.92 6.27 -10.31
CA LYS A 242 -6.09 4.94 -10.89
C LYS A 242 -4.75 4.25 -11.14
N ASN A 243 -3.80 4.92 -11.78
CA ASN A 243 -2.48 4.34 -12.04
C ASN A 243 -1.73 4.01 -10.75
N ALA A 244 -1.78 4.89 -9.74
CA ALA A 244 -1.19 4.64 -8.43
C ALA A 244 -1.87 3.45 -7.73
N MET A 245 -3.19 3.30 -7.83
CA MET A 245 -3.92 2.15 -7.27
C MET A 245 -3.52 0.86 -7.98
N ILE A 246 -3.45 0.83 -9.31
CA ILE A 246 -3.02 -0.34 -10.07
C ILE A 246 -1.62 -0.78 -9.62
N VAL A 247 -0.66 0.15 -9.59
CA VAL A 247 0.72 -0.12 -9.11
C VAL A 247 0.73 -0.65 -7.68
N SER A 248 -0.15 -0.14 -6.82
CA SER A 248 -0.28 -0.59 -5.44
C SER A 248 -0.81 -2.02 -5.35
N LEU A 249 -1.86 -2.35 -6.10
CA LEU A 249 -2.50 -3.66 -6.05
C LEU A 249 -1.65 -4.77 -6.69
N ILE A 250 -0.98 -4.51 -7.81
CA ILE A 250 -0.07 -5.49 -8.44
C ILE A 250 1.17 -5.83 -7.60
N SER A 251 1.44 -5.02 -6.58
CA SER A 251 2.52 -5.24 -5.62
C SER A 251 2.12 -6.18 -4.49
N LEU A 252 0.82 -6.49 -4.36
CA LEU A 252 0.27 -7.35 -3.31
C LEU A 252 -0.03 -8.77 -3.83
N PRO A 253 0.09 -9.80 -2.99
CA PRO A 253 -0.45 -11.12 -3.29
C PRO A 253 -1.98 -11.14 -3.14
N ALA A 254 -2.65 -12.06 -3.85
CA ALA A 254 -4.11 -12.24 -3.79
C ALA A 254 -4.68 -12.38 -2.37
N THR A 255 -3.93 -12.97 -1.43
CA THR A 255 -4.34 -13.06 0.00
C THR A 255 -4.52 -11.69 0.64
N GLN A 256 -3.63 -10.75 0.33
CA GLN A 256 -3.63 -9.43 0.95
C GLN A 256 -4.61 -8.51 0.28
N ILE A 257 -4.81 -8.64 -1.04
CA ILE A 257 -5.90 -7.97 -1.75
C ILE A 257 -7.25 -8.39 -1.15
N SER A 258 -7.47 -9.69 -0.94
CA SER A 258 -8.70 -10.18 -0.29
C SER A 258 -8.88 -9.62 1.13
N LYS A 259 -7.81 -9.54 1.93
CA LYS A 259 -7.86 -8.89 3.25
C LYS A 259 -8.18 -7.41 3.16
N LEU A 260 -7.60 -6.69 2.20
CA LEU A 260 -7.83 -5.26 1.99
C LEU A 260 -9.28 -4.99 1.60
N VAL A 261 -9.83 -5.77 0.67
CA VAL A 261 -11.25 -5.70 0.27
C VAL A 261 -12.17 -5.98 1.46
N LYS A 262 -11.89 -7.03 2.24
CA LYS A 262 -12.65 -7.34 3.46
C LYS A 262 -12.52 -6.26 4.53
N SER A 263 -11.37 -5.59 4.64
CA SER A 263 -11.18 -4.48 5.58
C SER A 263 -12.00 -3.23 5.25
N LYS A 264 -12.58 -3.19 4.04
CA LYS A 264 -13.51 -2.16 3.57
C LYS A 264 -14.97 -2.61 3.69
N ASP A 265 -15.22 -3.71 4.39
CA ASP A 265 -16.53 -4.33 4.56
C ASP A 265 -17.19 -4.78 3.24
N ILE A 266 -16.40 -5.00 2.19
CA ILE A 266 -16.89 -5.45 0.88
C ILE A 266 -16.94 -6.98 0.89
N THR A 267 -18.14 -7.51 1.15
CA THR A 267 -18.40 -8.95 1.22
C THR A 267 -19.40 -9.44 0.17
N LYS A 268 -20.19 -8.53 -0.40
CA LYS A 268 -21.22 -8.80 -1.42
C LYS A 268 -21.03 -7.85 -2.62
N PRO A 269 -21.46 -8.22 -3.84
CA PRO A 269 -21.32 -7.35 -5.02
C PRO A 269 -21.96 -5.96 -4.86
N SER A 270 -23.10 -5.88 -4.15
CA SER A 270 -23.77 -4.60 -3.87
C SER A 270 -22.91 -3.63 -3.04
N MET A 271 -21.95 -4.13 -2.26
CA MET A 271 -21.06 -3.32 -1.42
C MET A 271 -19.85 -2.78 -2.17
N MET A 272 -19.62 -3.18 -3.42
CA MET A 272 -18.51 -2.67 -4.24
C MET A 272 -18.57 -1.15 -4.46
N ILE A 273 -19.76 -0.55 -4.33
CA ILE A 273 -19.96 0.89 -4.39
C ILE A 273 -19.19 1.66 -3.30
N LEU A 274 -18.79 0.98 -2.22
CA LEU A 274 -18.02 1.58 -1.11
C LEU A 274 -16.56 1.89 -1.50
N SER A 275 -15.99 1.16 -2.46
CA SER A 275 -14.65 1.43 -2.99
C SER A 275 -14.61 1.14 -4.49
N PRO A 276 -15.19 2.06 -5.31
CA PRO A 276 -15.39 1.83 -6.73
C PRO A 276 -14.08 1.69 -7.51
N LEU A 277 -13.03 2.44 -7.17
CA LEU A 277 -11.75 2.31 -7.86
C LEU A 277 -11.13 0.94 -7.60
N LEU A 278 -11.04 0.54 -6.32
CA LEU A 278 -10.51 -0.75 -5.90
C LEU A 278 -11.25 -1.90 -6.60
N CYS A 279 -12.59 -1.90 -6.53
CA CYS A 279 -13.39 -2.96 -7.12
C CYS A 279 -13.28 -2.98 -8.65
N SER A 280 -13.28 -1.81 -9.30
CA SER A 280 -13.15 -1.74 -10.77
C SER A 280 -11.85 -2.34 -11.29
N ILE A 281 -10.76 -2.26 -10.51
CA ILE A 281 -9.48 -2.86 -10.88
C ILE A 281 -9.47 -4.36 -10.58
N VAL A 282 -9.97 -4.76 -9.40
CA VAL A 282 -9.94 -6.17 -8.98
C VAL A 282 -10.80 -7.08 -9.86
N ILE A 283 -11.89 -6.56 -10.43
CA ILE A 283 -12.82 -7.30 -11.31
C ILE A 283 -12.34 -7.29 -12.77
N SER A 284 -11.36 -6.45 -13.13
CA SER A 284 -10.86 -6.39 -14.50
C SER A 284 -10.17 -7.72 -14.86
N PRO A 285 -10.50 -8.32 -16.02
CA PRO A 285 -9.91 -9.58 -16.43
C PRO A 285 -8.39 -9.47 -16.58
N GLU A 286 -7.90 -8.32 -17.05
CA GLU A 286 -6.47 -8.04 -17.17
C GLU A 286 -5.75 -8.09 -15.81
N PHE A 287 -6.44 -7.71 -14.73
CA PHE A 287 -5.91 -7.82 -13.38
C PHE A 287 -5.90 -9.27 -12.87
N GLY A 288 -6.96 -10.03 -13.15
CA GLY A 288 -7.04 -11.47 -12.84
C GLY A 288 -5.91 -12.27 -13.50
N ASP A 289 -5.57 -11.94 -14.75
CA ASP A 289 -4.44 -12.53 -15.48
C ASP A 289 -3.08 -12.24 -14.82
N LEU A 290 -2.92 -11.03 -14.26
CA LEU A 290 -1.68 -10.61 -13.59
C LEU A 290 -1.52 -11.24 -12.20
N ILE A 291 -2.62 -11.38 -11.45
CA ILE A 291 -2.65 -11.90 -10.07
C ILE A 291 -3.66 -13.04 -9.95
N VAL A 292 -3.20 -14.23 -10.34
CA VAL A 292 -3.98 -15.48 -10.31
C VAL A 292 -4.47 -15.81 -8.90
N GLY A 293 -5.72 -16.27 -8.80
CA GLY A 293 -6.35 -16.70 -7.55
C GLY A 293 -6.94 -15.56 -6.71
N THR A 294 -7.13 -14.37 -7.31
CA THR A 294 -7.82 -13.25 -6.66
C THR A 294 -9.33 -13.51 -6.59
N GLU A 295 -9.94 -14.00 -7.68
CA GLU A 295 -11.36 -14.36 -7.76
C GLU A 295 -11.72 -15.47 -6.76
N GLU A 296 -10.92 -16.55 -6.71
CA GLU A 296 -11.13 -17.66 -5.76
C GLU A 296 -11.14 -17.19 -4.28
N LYS A 297 -10.36 -16.16 -3.96
CA LYS A 297 -10.28 -15.60 -2.59
C LYS A 297 -11.32 -14.55 -2.29
N LEU A 298 -11.94 -14.00 -3.31
CA LEU A 298 -13.06 -13.08 -3.25
C LEU A 298 -14.28 -13.85 -3.72
N GLY A 299 -14.71 -14.86 -2.96
CA GLY A 299 -15.74 -15.82 -3.37
C GLY A 299 -17.06 -15.20 -3.85
N PHE A 300 -17.36 -13.95 -3.51
CA PHE A 300 -18.50 -13.19 -4.03
C PHE A 300 -18.34 -12.73 -5.50
N LEU A 301 -17.16 -12.88 -6.09
CA LEU A 301 -16.87 -12.61 -7.50
C LEU A 301 -17.12 -13.84 -8.39
N ILE A 302 -17.26 -15.03 -7.80
CA ILE A 302 -17.51 -16.27 -8.55
C ILE A 302 -19.00 -16.30 -8.91
N PRO A 303 -19.36 -16.26 -10.21
CA PRO A 303 -20.76 -16.24 -10.65
C PRO A 303 -21.57 -17.43 -10.11
N ASP A 304 -20.96 -18.62 -10.05
CA ASP A 304 -21.59 -19.84 -9.55
C ASP A 304 -21.91 -19.82 -8.04
N VAL A 305 -21.31 -18.89 -7.27
CA VAL A 305 -21.63 -18.69 -5.86
C VAL A 305 -22.78 -17.70 -5.69
N LEU A 306 -23.04 -16.84 -6.68
CA LEU A 306 -24.20 -15.93 -6.65
C LEU A 306 -25.52 -16.65 -6.91
N ASP A 307 -25.48 -17.78 -7.62
CA ASP A 307 -26.64 -18.68 -7.79
C ASP A 307 -26.74 -19.75 -6.68
N MET A 308 -25.73 -19.88 -5.81
CA MET A 308 -25.68 -20.88 -4.74
C MET A 308 -25.62 -20.30 -3.31
N GLN A 309 -25.68 -18.97 -3.15
CA GLN A 309 -25.92 -18.37 -1.83
C GLN A 309 -27.40 -17.99 -1.70
N PRO A 310 -28.22 -18.83 -1.02
CA PRO A 310 -29.44 -18.31 -0.45
C PRO A 310 -29.05 -17.23 0.56
N GLU A 311 -29.79 -16.13 0.55
CA GLU A 311 -29.62 -15.05 1.52
C GLU A 311 -29.55 -15.62 2.94
N ASP A 312 -28.61 -15.10 3.74
CA ASP A 312 -28.30 -15.51 5.10
C ASP A 312 -29.52 -15.96 5.91
N SER A 313 -29.59 -17.23 6.31
CA SER A 313 -29.97 -17.65 7.67
C SER A 313 -29.99 -19.18 7.84
N PHE A 314 -29.22 -19.61 8.85
CA PHE A 314 -29.46 -20.77 9.72
C PHE A 314 -29.62 -22.18 9.11
N ALA A 315 -28.74 -23.05 9.60
CA ALA A 315 -28.81 -24.50 9.59
C ALA A 315 -30.22 -25.09 9.36
N GLY A 316 -30.38 -25.78 8.23
CA GLY A 316 -31.22 -26.96 8.11
C GLY A 316 -32.69 -26.82 8.49
N GLU A 317 -33.43 -25.91 7.86
CA GLU A 317 -34.88 -26.04 7.76
C GLU A 317 -35.30 -25.76 6.31
N GLU A 318 -35.79 -26.80 5.65
CA GLU A 318 -36.60 -26.69 4.43
C GLU A 318 -37.69 -25.61 4.59
N PRO A 319 -38.11 -24.94 3.50
CA PRO A 319 -39.04 -23.81 3.54
C PRO A 319 -40.26 -24.10 4.41
N PHE A 320 -40.48 -23.23 5.41
CA PHE A 320 -41.65 -23.23 6.28
C PHE A 320 -42.90 -22.98 5.42
N PRO A 321 -43.86 -23.93 5.34
CA PRO A 321 -45.07 -23.73 4.56
C PRO A 321 -45.94 -22.62 5.18
N GLU A 322 -46.43 -21.69 4.36
CA GLU A 322 -47.39 -20.68 4.80
C GLU A 322 -48.62 -21.35 5.45
N GLY A 323 -48.96 -20.95 6.69
CA GLY A 323 -50.11 -21.47 7.43
C GLY A 323 -49.87 -22.64 8.38
N LEU A 324 -48.62 -23.07 8.57
CA LEU A 324 -48.25 -24.06 9.59
C LEU A 324 -48.64 -23.60 11.02
N ASP A 325 -48.40 -22.32 11.34
CA ASP A 325 -48.75 -21.74 12.64
C ASP A 325 -50.26 -21.74 12.89
N ASN A 326 -51.05 -21.51 11.83
CA ASN A 326 -52.51 -21.56 11.92
C ASN A 326 -52.97 -22.99 12.25
N LEU A 327 -52.41 -24.00 11.59
CA LEU A 327 -52.74 -25.40 11.85
C LEU A 327 -52.37 -25.85 13.26
N ILE A 328 -51.18 -25.49 13.76
CA ILE A 328 -50.74 -25.82 15.12
C ILE A 328 -51.61 -25.10 16.17
N SER A 329 -52.06 -23.88 15.89
CA SER A 329 -52.93 -23.13 16.80
C SER A 329 -54.34 -23.71 16.91
N ILE A 330 -54.86 -24.31 15.83
CA ILE A 330 -56.21 -24.89 15.79
C ILE A 330 -56.19 -26.33 16.34
N PHE A 331 -55.13 -27.09 16.08
CA PHE A 331 -54.97 -28.48 16.51
C PHE A 331 -53.71 -28.65 17.37
N PRO A 332 -53.80 -28.48 18.70
CA PRO A 332 -52.63 -28.57 19.59
C PRO A 332 -52.01 -29.98 19.65
N ASP A 333 -52.77 -31.02 19.26
CA ASP A 333 -52.29 -32.41 19.20
C ASP A 333 -51.45 -32.70 17.92
N LEU A 334 -51.40 -31.74 16.98
CA LEU A 334 -50.66 -31.84 15.74
C LEU A 334 -49.23 -31.31 15.92
N THR A 335 -48.24 -32.21 15.97
CA THR A 335 -46.83 -31.83 16.03
C THR A 335 -46.39 -31.11 14.74
N PRO A 336 -45.40 -30.18 14.79
CA PRO A 336 -44.94 -29.41 13.64
C PRO A 336 -44.56 -30.27 12.42
N ASP A 337 -43.90 -31.40 12.66
CA ASP A 337 -43.47 -32.32 11.61
C ASP A 337 -44.65 -33.01 10.90
N LYS A 338 -45.72 -33.32 11.65
CA LYS A 338 -46.97 -33.88 11.10
C LYS A 338 -47.75 -32.82 10.34
N ALA A 339 -47.83 -31.60 10.86
CA ALA A 339 -48.47 -30.48 10.19
C ALA A 339 -47.80 -30.18 8.84
N LYS A 340 -46.47 -30.22 8.79
CA LYS A 340 -45.69 -30.06 7.56
C LYS A 340 -45.95 -31.19 6.56
N ALA A 341 -45.97 -32.44 7.02
CA ALA A 341 -46.23 -33.60 6.18
C ALA A 341 -47.63 -33.57 5.54
N VAL A 342 -48.66 -33.15 6.30
CA VAL A 342 -50.04 -33.06 5.77
C VAL A 342 -50.22 -31.89 4.83
N LEU A 343 -49.61 -30.74 5.09
CA LEU A 343 -49.63 -29.61 4.16
C LEU A 343 -48.95 -29.97 2.83
N GLN A 344 -47.80 -30.64 2.87
CA GLN A 344 -47.12 -31.09 1.66
C GLN A 344 -47.93 -32.11 0.86
N GLN A 345 -48.71 -32.99 1.51
CA GLN A 345 -49.59 -33.95 0.84
C GLN A 345 -50.82 -33.31 0.19
N ASN A 346 -51.20 -32.11 0.62
CA ASN A 346 -52.39 -31.38 0.17
C ASN A 346 -52.03 -30.07 -0.54
N GLU A 347 -50.91 -30.05 -1.28
CA GLU A 347 -50.47 -28.92 -2.12
C GLU A 347 -50.33 -27.58 -1.36
N ASN A 348 -50.04 -27.63 -0.05
CA ASN A 348 -50.00 -26.48 0.88
C ASN A 348 -51.32 -25.71 1.04
N ASP A 349 -52.48 -26.34 0.78
CA ASP A 349 -53.79 -25.74 1.04
C ASP A 349 -54.19 -25.89 2.52
N VAL A 350 -54.04 -24.80 3.27
CA VAL A 350 -54.29 -24.73 4.71
C VAL A 350 -55.79 -24.89 5.03
N GLU A 351 -56.68 -24.31 4.23
CA GLU A 351 -58.12 -24.36 4.48
C GLU A 351 -58.67 -25.76 4.24
N HIS A 352 -58.16 -26.44 3.21
CA HIS A 352 -58.52 -27.83 2.93
C HIS A 352 -58.08 -28.78 4.06
N VAL A 353 -56.86 -28.60 4.57
CA VAL A 353 -56.33 -29.42 5.68
C VAL A 353 -57.10 -29.17 6.99
N ILE A 354 -57.48 -27.92 7.27
CA ILE A 354 -58.31 -27.60 8.45
C ILE A 354 -59.67 -28.31 8.34
N ASN A 355 -60.34 -28.22 7.19
CA ASN A 355 -61.63 -28.89 6.99
C ASN A 355 -61.52 -30.42 7.12
N MET A 356 -60.46 -31.02 6.56
CA MET A 356 -60.19 -32.45 6.66
C MET A 356 -59.99 -32.93 8.11
N LEU A 357 -59.20 -32.19 8.90
CA LEU A 357 -58.92 -32.53 10.31
C LEU A 357 -60.12 -32.25 11.24
N LEU A 358 -60.96 -31.26 10.91
CA LEU A 358 -62.24 -31.04 11.61
C LEU A 358 -63.24 -32.17 11.35
N GLU A 359 -63.30 -32.67 10.11
CA GLU A 359 -64.23 -33.75 9.74
C GLU A 359 -63.82 -35.11 10.31
N ASN A 360 -62.51 -35.39 10.45
CA ASN A 360 -62.00 -36.65 11.01
C ASN A 360 -60.74 -36.42 11.87
N PRO A 361 -60.89 -36.10 13.17
CA PRO A 361 -59.76 -35.80 14.07
C PRO A 361 -58.78 -36.96 14.29
N GLY A 362 -59.20 -38.20 14.07
CA GLY A 362 -58.36 -39.40 14.22
C GLY A 362 -57.28 -39.56 13.15
N LEU A 363 -57.34 -38.78 12.06
CA LEU A 363 -56.32 -38.79 11.00
C LEU A 363 -54.95 -38.33 11.50
N ILE A 364 -54.87 -37.59 12.61
CA ILE A 364 -53.62 -37.06 13.18
C ILE A 364 -52.64 -38.19 13.55
N ASP A 365 -53.15 -39.34 13.96
CA ASP A 365 -52.33 -40.48 14.35
C ASP A 365 -51.78 -41.28 13.15
N ASP A 366 -52.45 -41.19 12.00
CA ASP A 366 -52.10 -41.92 10.78
C ASP A 366 -51.09 -41.18 9.88
N ILE A 367 -50.75 -39.92 10.20
CA ILE A 367 -49.79 -39.11 9.45
C ILE A 367 -48.38 -39.70 9.57
N LYS A 368 -47.85 -40.22 8.46
CA LYS A 368 -46.46 -40.69 8.37
C LYS A 368 -45.52 -39.53 8.09
N VAL A 369 -44.62 -39.26 9.04
CA VAL A 369 -43.53 -38.29 8.88
C VAL A 369 -42.42 -38.93 8.04
N SER A 370 -42.07 -38.33 6.89
CA SER A 370 -40.91 -38.76 6.10
C SER A 370 -39.64 -38.28 6.81
N LYS A 371 -38.63 -39.16 6.92
CA LYS A 371 -37.35 -38.86 7.58
C LYS A 371 -36.43 -38.00 6.72
#